data_AF-A0A9E2W786-F1
#
_entry.id   AF-A0A9E2W786-F1
#
_cell.length_a   1.000
_cell.length_b   1.000
_cell.length_c   1.000
_cell.angle_alpha   90.00
_cell.angle_beta   90.00
_cell.angle_gamma   90.00
#
_symmetry.space_group_name_H-M   'P 1'
#
loop_
_entity.id
_entity.type
_entity.pdbx_description
1 polymer ?
#
loop_
_entity_poly.entity_id
_entity_poly.type
_entity_poly.pdbx_seq_one_letter_code
_entity_poly.pdbx_strand_id
1 'polypeptide(L)'
;MIIYGHNNFNRLTVNPTEIGLFDNAYANITFQLRQRYAHIFWIPIFPLAQVWIVNKGDGKLYECPYEIKERLNERFAKKGPSVFAFSGLLLVAIIGLLYYVSDKVSSYQSQKNYEAKIEKEGQDASTQVNTLHANEFLIFSSKAKDESYFGSEGTLMKVIDVNGDAITLGTYTKRTTSITKSVEDARVGAVKAEDEVESLREEGLATTKTSPVISYISSDDVDQKIIKIDVEFRFADTIKVGKAELQKAIALKANDKEFKGVELKDFAADKNFKLEKIKDLKGPILKEKSDAAGKSSNYFEITNYGYAANADSIVSQTPAVQWQLSKMHYMGTEETIAVKNTGKGKAILYCSDSKKNVYKFNIDNESYSVNIERME
;
A
#
# COMPACT_ATOMS: atom_id res chain seq x y z
N MET A 1 3.96 17.10 -38.92
CA MET A 1 4.14 16.88 -40.36
C MET A 1 4.63 15.45 -40.56
N ILE A 2 3.85 14.59 -41.22
CA ILE A 2 4.27 13.21 -41.51
C ILE A 2 4.98 13.23 -42.86
N ILE A 3 6.26 12.86 -42.89
CA ILE A 3 7.05 12.81 -44.13
C ILE A 3 6.88 11.41 -44.72
N TYR A 4 6.04 11.29 -45.75
CA TYR A 4 5.89 10.08 -46.55
C TYR A 4 6.59 10.27 -47.90
N GLY A 5 7.16 9.20 -48.44
CA GLY A 5 7.84 9.24 -49.73
C GLY A 5 8.12 7.87 -50.32
N HIS A 6 8.75 7.86 -51.48
CA HIS A 6 9.25 6.65 -52.12
C HIS A 6 10.75 6.78 -52.38
N ASN A 7 11.47 5.70 -52.13
CA ASN A 7 12.89 5.60 -52.45
C ASN A 7 13.18 4.24 -53.12
N ASN A 8 14.40 4.06 -53.60
CA ASN A 8 14.84 2.82 -54.21
C ASN A 8 16.23 2.44 -53.72
N PHE A 9 16.47 1.13 -53.60
CA PHE A 9 17.81 0.60 -53.34
C PHE A 9 18.19 -0.41 -54.42
N ASN A 10 19.49 -0.51 -54.71
CA ASN A 10 20.00 -1.46 -55.68
C ASN A 10 20.03 -2.87 -55.09
N ARG A 11 19.39 -3.83 -55.75
CA ARG A 11 19.39 -5.25 -55.34
C ARG A 11 20.41 -6.08 -56.10
N LEU A 12 20.61 -5.79 -57.38
CA LEU A 12 21.49 -6.55 -58.26
C LEU A 12 21.99 -5.65 -59.37
N THR A 13 23.29 -5.70 -59.65
CA THR A 13 23.89 -5.12 -60.84
C THR A 13 24.30 -6.25 -61.76
N VAL A 14 23.96 -6.14 -63.03
CA VAL A 14 24.21 -7.15 -64.08
C VAL A 14 24.98 -6.47 -65.20
N ASN A 15 26.08 -7.09 -65.62
CA ASN A 15 26.84 -6.62 -66.79
C ASN A 15 26.19 -7.10 -68.10
N PRO A 16 26.35 -6.38 -69.22
CA PRO A 16 25.75 -6.75 -70.51
C PRO A 16 26.17 -8.14 -71.00
N THR A 17 27.41 -8.54 -70.72
CA THR A 17 27.94 -9.88 -71.04
C THR A 17 27.17 -11.00 -70.32
N GLU A 18 26.64 -10.73 -69.12
CA GLU A 18 25.82 -11.67 -68.35
C GLU A 18 24.40 -11.85 -68.92
N ILE A 19 23.99 -11.07 -69.93
CA ILE A 19 22.75 -11.29 -70.69
C ILE A 19 23.02 -11.59 -72.18
N GLY A 20 24.27 -11.90 -72.53
CA GLY A 20 24.65 -12.26 -73.90
C GLY A 20 24.78 -11.07 -74.86
N LEU A 21 24.95 -9.85 -74.33
CA LEU A 21 25.28 -8.67 -75.13
C LEU A 21 26.81 -8.50 -75.14
N PHE A 22 27.44 -8.83 -76.27
CA PHE A 22 28.90 -8.83 -76.44
C PHE A 22 29.45 -7.67 -77.28
N ASP A 23 28.58 -6.79 -77.79
CA ASP A 23 29.02 -5.65 -78.60
C ASP A 23 29.77 -4.63 -77.71
N ASN A 24 30.90 -4.12 -78.22
CA ASN A 24 31.70 -3.07 -77.58
C ASN A 24 30.88 -1.80 -77.29
N ALA A 25 29.77 -1.58 -78.01
CA ALA A 25 28.81 -0.51 -77.73
C ALA A 25 28.23 -0.58 -76.30
N TYR A 26 28.23 -1.76 -75.67
CA TYR A 26 27.74 -1.95 -74.30
C TYR A 26 28.83 -1.95 -73.23
N ALA A 27 30.11 -1.74 -73.57
CA ALA A 27 31.22 -1.92 -72.62
C ALA A 27 31.11 -1.08 -71.33
N ASN A 28 30.44 0.07 -71.38
CA ASN A 28 30.24 0.97 -70.24
C ASN A 28 28.80 0.98 -69.69
N ILE A 29 27.95 0.05 -70.16
CA ILE A 29 26.55 -0.04 -69.76
C ILE A 29 26.40 -1.03 -68.61
N THR A 30 25.63 -0.68 -67.59
CA THR A 30 25.26 -1.61 -66.49
C THR A 30 23.76 -1.61 -66.27
N PHE A 31 23.21 -2.79 -65.99
CA PHE A 31 21.79 -2.97 -65.67
C PHE A 31 21.63 -3.15 -64.16
N GLN A 32 20.75 -2.36 -63.54
CA GLN A 32 20.50 -2.40 -62.10
C GLN A 32 19.05 -2.78 -61.83
N LEU A 33 18.84 -3.85 -61.06
CA LEU A 33 17.55 -4.19 -60.49
C LEU A 33 17.36 -3.41 -59.20
N ARG A 34 16.52 -2.38 -59.24
CA ARG A 34 16.19 -1.60 -58.05
C ARG A 34 14.85 -2.00 -57.46
N GLN A 35 14.79 -2.06 -56.13
CA GLN A 35 13.55 -2.24 -55.39
C GLN A 35 13.03 -0.89 -54.95
N ARG A 36 11.88 -0.48 -55.49
CA ARG A 36 11.12 0.67 -54.97
C ARG A 36 10.41 0.27 -53.70
N TYR A 37 10.42 1.16 -52.72
CA TYR A 37 9.71 0.99 -51.47
C TYR A 37 9.09 2.31 -51.01
N ALA A 38 7.95 2.21 -50.33
CA ALA A 38 7.36 3.31 -49.59
C ALA A 38 8.04 3.40 -48.22
N HIS A 39 8.27 4.61 -47.74
CA HIS A 39 8.80 4.85 -46.41
C HIS A 39 7.97 5.89 -45.65
N ILE A 40 7.97 5.76 -44.33
CA ILE A 40 7.59 6.83 -43.41
C ILE A 40 8.87 7.27 -42.70
N PHE A 41 9.18 8.57 -42.76
CA PHE A 41 10.48 9.12 -42.38
C PHE A 41 11.64 8.50 -43.18
N TRP A 42 12.48 7.67 -42.58
CA TRP A 42 13.55 6.92 -43.27
C TRP A 42 13.34 5.40 -43.22
N ILE A 43 12.22 4.93 -42.63
CA ILE A 43 11.97 3.51 -42.41
C ILE A 43 11.19 2.94 -43.60
N PRO A 44 11.74 1.97 -44.34
CA PRO A 44 11.03 1.29 -45.43
C PRO A 44 9.89 0.44 -44.87
N ILE A 45 8.65 0.67 -45.32
CA ILE A 45 7.47 -0.03 -44.80
C ILE A 45 6.89 -1.02 -45.81
N PHE A 46 6.85 -0.66 -47.10
CA PHE A 46 6.23 -1.51 -48.11
C PHE A 46 7.07 -1.60 -49.37
N PRO A 47 7.29 -2.80 -49.93
CA PRO A 47 7.86 -2.92 -51.27
C PRO A 47 6.78 -2.48 -52.27
N LEU A 48 7.13 -1.59 -53.20
CA LEU A 48 6.18 -1.12 -54.22
C LEU A 48 6.35 -1.91 -55.52
N ALA A 49 7.55 -1.90 -56.09
CA ALA A 49 7.83 -2.53 -57.37
C ALA A 49 9.32 -2.80 -57.53
N GLN A 50 9.66 -3.78 -58.37
CA GLN A 50 11.01 -3.95 -58.90
C GLN A 50 11.09 -3.27 -60.26
N VAL A 51 12.14 -2.47 -60.47
CA VAL A 51 12.38 -1.76 -61.74
C VAL A 51 13.81 -2.00 -62.21
N TRP A 52 13.95 -2.34 -63.49
CA TRP A 52 15.25 -2.40 -64.15
C TRP A 52 15.61 -1.01 -64.66
N ILE A 53 16.81 -0.56 -64.32
CA ILE A 53 17.35 0.74 -64.69
C ILE A 53 18.67 0.50 -65.40
N VAL A 54 18.92 1.26 -66.47
CA VAL A 54 20.19 1.22 -67.20
C VAL A 54 21.03 2.46 -66.84
N ASN A 55 22.31 2.24 -66.55
CA ASN A 55 23.30 3.30 -66.41
C ASN A 55 24.28 3.18 -67.59
N LYS A 56 24.44 4.26 -68.36
CA LYS A 56 25.24 4.28 -69.59
C LYS A 56 26.70 4.70 -69.38
N GLY A 57 27.15 4.74 -68.12
CA GLY A 57 28.47 5.24 -67.74
C GLY A 57 28.52 6.76 -67.54
N ASP A 58 27.42 7.48 -67.79
CA ASP A 58 27.27 8.92 -67.58
C ASP A 58 26.81 9.28 -66.15
N GLY A 59 26.66 8.29 -65.28
CA GLY A 59 26.15 8.44 -63.91
C GLY A 59 24.64 8.70 -63.84
N LYS A 60 23.95 8.80 -64.98
CA LYS A 60 22.49 8.97 -65.03
C LYS A 60 21.80 7.61 -65.11
N LEU A 61 20.55 7.61 -64.68
CA LEU A 61 19.72 6.43 -64.56
C LEU A 61 18.55 6.55 -65.54
N TYR A 62 18.44 5.60 -66.45
CA TYR A 62 17.39 5.56 -67.47
C TYR A 62 16.53 4.31 -67.30
N GLU A 63 15.26 4.38 -67.71
CA GLU A 63 14.41 3.20 -67.73
C GLU A 63 14.94 2.19 -68.76
N CYS A 64 14.94 0.90 -68.38
CA CYS A 64 15.42 -0.16 -69.26
C CYS A 64 14.42 -0.38 -70.41
N PRO A 65 14.86 -0.43 -71.69
CA PRO A 65 14.01 -0.79 -72.82
C PRO A 65 13.30 -2.13 -72.61
N TYR A 66 12.08 -2.27 -73.14
CA TYR A 66 11.21 -3.41 -72.89
C TYR A 66 11.85 -4.74 -73.29
N GLU A 67 12.54 -4.79 -74.42
CA GLU A 67 13.17 -5.98 -75.00
C GLU A 67 14.29 -6.52 -74.11
N ILE A 68 15.07 -5.62 -73.49
CA ILE A 68 16.16 -5.99 -72.58
C ILE A 68 15.57 -6.39 -71.22
N LYS A 69 14.53 -5.68 -70.76
CA LYS A 69 13.82 -5.97 -69.52
C LYS A 69 13.24 -7.38 -69.50
N GLU A 70 12.69 -7.86 -70.62
CA GLU A 70 12.18 -9.23 -70.74
C GLU A 70 13.29 -10.27 -70.55
N ARG A 71 14.41 -10.14 -71.27
CA ARG A 71 15.58 -11.03 -71.12
C ARG A 71 16.17 -11.02 -69.72
N LEU A 72 16.25 -9.84 -69.11
CA LEU A 72 16.69 -9.69 -67.72
C LEU A 72 15.73 -10.40 -66.75
N ASN A 73 14.42 -10.32 -67.00
CA ASN A 73 13.44 -11.00 -66.17
C ASN A 73 13.50 -12.52 -66.33
N GLU A 74 13.62 -13.04 -67.55
CA GLU A 74 13.75 -14.50 -67.76
C GLU A 74 14.95 -15.10 -67.02
N ARG A 75 16.09 -14.40 -67.03
CA ARG A 75 17.34 -14.90 -66.45
C ARG A 75 17.49 -14.61 -64.96
N PHE A 76 17.00 -13.44 -64.50
CA PHE A 76 17.27 -12.94 -63.15
C PHE A 76 16.03 -12.58 -62.34
N ALA A 77 14.80 -12.62 -62.90
CA ALA A 77 13.60 -12.40 -62.10
C ALA A 77 13.39 -13.58 -61.14
N LYS A 78 13.93 -13.42 -59.94
CA LYS A 78 13.47 -14.19 -58.78
C LYS A 78 12.22 -13.54 -58.20
N LYS A 79 11.43 -14.40 -57.55
CA LYS A 79 10.24 -14.11 -56.75
C LYS A 79 10.38 -12.75 -56.05
N GLY A 80 9.30 -11.97 -56.07
CA GLY A 80 9.23 -10.63 -55.50
C GLY A 80 9.82 -10.54 -54.09
N PRO A 81 10.13 -9.32 -53.61
CA PRO A 81 10.69 -9.12 -52.29
C PRO A 81 9.93 -9.94 -51.25
N SER A 82 10.68 -10.73 -50.48
CA SER A 82 10.12 -11.61 -49.47
C SER A 82 9.25 -10.79 -48.52
N VAL A 83 7.97 -11.16 -48.38
CA VAL A 83 7.04 -10.47 -47.44
C VAL A 83 7.62 -10.47 -46.02
N PHE A 84 8.46 -11.46 -45.70
CA PHE A 84 9.22 -11.55 -44.44
C PHE A 84 10.18 -10.38 -44.20
N ALA A 85 10.66 -9.67 -45.23
CA ALA A 85 11.49 -8.48 -45.04
C ALA A 85 10.72 -7.33 -44.38
N PHE A 86 9.38 -7.39 -44.41
CA PHE A 86 8.49 -6.37 -43.85
C PHE A 86 7.73 -6.86 -42.61
N SER A 87 7.90 -8.13 -42.22
CA SER A 87 7.23 -8.69 -41.04
C SER A 87 7.79 -8.15 -39.73
N GLY A 88 8.99 -7.53 -39.73
CA GLY A 88 9.61 -6.96 -38.53
C GLY A 88 8.76 -5.83 -37.91
N LEU A 89 8.31 -4.86 -38.72
CA LEU A 89 7.45 -3.78 -38.24
C LEU A 89 6.08 -4.30 -37.78
N LEU A 90 5.53 -5.27 -38.52
CA LEU A 90 4.27 -5.90 -38.16
C LEU A 90 4.38 -6.67 -36.83
N LEU A 91 5.50 -7.36 -36.60
CA LEU A 91 5.79 -8.05 -35.35
C LEU A 91 5.89 -7.06 -34.18
N VAL A 92 6.59 -5.94 -34.35
CA VAL A 92 6.68 -4.88 -33.32
C VAL A 92 5.29 -4.31 -33.01
N ALA A 93 4.46 -4.07 -34.03
CA ALA A 93 3.08 -3.60 -33.83
C ALA A 93 2.23 -4.62 -33.07
N ILE A 94 2.35 -5.92 -33.39
CA ILE A 94 1.66 -7.00 -32.67
C ILE A 94 2.12 -7.07 -31.21
N ILE A 95 3.42 -7.00 -30.95
CA ILE A 95 3.97 -7.00 -29.58
C ILE A 95 3.43 -5.79 -28.79
N GLY A 96 3.43 -4.60 -29.39
CA GLY A 96 2.88 -3.41 -28.76
C GLY A 96 1.38 -3.53 -28.45
N LEU A 97 0.61 -4.10 -29.37
CA LEU A 97 -0.81 -4.35 -29.17
C LEU A 97 -1.06 -5.37 -28.04
N LEU A 98 -0.31 -6.46 -28.01
CA LEU A 98 -0.41 -7.47 -26.95
C LEU A 98 -0.05 -6.88 -25.57
N TYR A 99 0.98 -6.04 -25.51
CA TYR A 99 1.36 -5.33 -24.28
C TYR A 99 0.24 -4.39 -23.80
N TYR A 100 -0.34 -3.60 -24.71
CA TYR A 100 -1.46 -2.71 -24.40
C TYR A 100 -2.69 -3.47 -23.86
N VAL A 101 -3.05 -4.58 -24.50
CA VAL A 101 -4.17 -5.42 -24.05
C VAL A 101 -3.87 -6.03 -22.67
N SER A 102 -2.65 -6.51 -22.45
CA SER A 102 -2.22 -7.08 -21.16
C SER A 102 -2.36 -6.07 -20.01
N ASP A 103 -1.92 -4.82 -20.22
CA ASP A 103 -2.01 -3.75 -19.22
C ASP A 103 -3.48 -3.41 -18.87
N LYS A 104 -4.36 -3.37 -19.88
CA LYS A 104 -5.80 -3.15 -19.66
C LYS A 104 -6.47 -4.31 -18.92
N VAL A 105 -6.11 -5.54 -19.24
CA VAL A 105 -6.62 -6.74 -18.54
C VAL A 105 -6.16 -6.75 -17.08
N SER A 106 -4.89 -6.47 -16.82
CA SER A 106 -4.33 -6.39 -15.46
C SER A 106 -5.02 -5.30 -14.63
N SER A 107 -5.18 -4.10 -15.20
CA SER A 107 -5.88 -2.99 -14.55
C SER A 107 -7.33 -3.34 -14.21
N TYR A 108 -8.05 -3.97 -15.15
CA TYR A 108 -9.42 -4.42 -14.93
C TYR A 108 -9.52 -5.49 -13.85
N GLN A 109 -8.62 -6.48 -13.84
CA GLN A 109 -8.59 -7.51 -12.80
C GLN A 109 -8.24 -6.93 -11.43
N SER A 110 -7.28 -6.01 -11.37
CA SER A 110 -6.92 -5.31 -10.13
C SER A 110 -8.11 -4.55 -9.56
N GLN A 111 -8.84 -3.81 -10.42
CA GLN A 111 -10.07 -3.14 -10.03
C GLN A 111 -11.08 -4.16 -9.50
N LYS A 112 -11.40 -5.21 -10.24
CA LYS A 112 -12.37 -6.23 -9.81
C LYS A 112 -12.00 -6.90 -8.48
N ASN A 113 -10.72 -7.18 -8.26
CA ASN A 113 -10.22 -7.77 -7.02
C ASN A 113 -10.35 -6.77 -5.85
N TYR A 114 -10.06 -5.49 -6.09
CA TYR A 114 -10.28 -4.43 -5.10
C TYR A 114 -11.76 -4.29 -4.75
N GLU A 115 -12.64 -4.34 -5.75
CA GLU A 115 -14.09 -4.27 -5.54
C GLU A 115 -14.60 -5.45 -4.70
N ALA A 116 -14.17 -6.68 -5.02
CA ALA A 116 -14.51 -7.87 -4.26
C ALA A 116 -13.94 -7.83 -2.82
N LYS A 117 -12.76 -7.25 -2.64
CA LYS A 117 -12.15 -7.07 -1.31
C LYS A 117 -12.98 -6.11 -0.46
N ILE A 118 -13.39 -4.95 -1.00
CA ILE A 118 -14.27 -4.00 -0.29
C ILE A 118 -15.60 -4.65 0.06
N GLU A 119 -16.22 -5.37 -0.88
CA GLU A 119 -17.50 -6.03 -0.64
C GLU A 119 -17.39 -7.05 0.49
N LYS A 120 -16.32 -7.85 0.49
CA LYS A 120 -16.04 -8.80 1.58
C LYS A 120 -15.80 -8.09 2.91
N GLU A 121 -14.96 -7.06 2.94
CA GLU A 121 -14.72 -6.27 4.16
C GLU A 121 -16.00 -5.60 4.69
N GLY A 122 -16.88 -5.13 3.80
CA GLY A 122 -18.19 -4.60 4.14
C GLY A 122 -19.15 -5.65 4.70
N GLN A 123 -19.18 -6.85 4.12
CA GLN A 123 -19.97 -7.97 4.64
C GLN A 123 -19.46 -8.44 6.02
N ASP A 124 -18.14 -8.52 6.19
CA ASP A 124 -17.50 -8.89 7.45
C ASP A 124 -17.81 -7.85 8.54
N ALA A 125 -17.67 -6.55 8.22
CA ALA A 125 -18.03 -5.47 9.13
C ALA A 125 -19.52 -5.47 9.48
N SER A 126 -20.41 -5.72 8.51
CA SER A 126 -21.86 -5.80 8.74
C SER A 126 -22.21 -6.97 9.67
N THR A 127 -21.54 -8.10 9.50
CA THR A 127 -21.66 -9.26 10.39
C THR A 127 -21.18 -8.92 11.80
N GLN A 128 -20.04 -8.24 11.92
CA GLN A 128 -19.52 -7.77 13.21
C GLN A 128 -20.48 -6.84 13.93
N VAL A 129 -21.13 -5.88 13.24
CA VAL A 129 -22.16 -5.00 13.84
C VAL A 129 -23.29 -5.81 14.49
N ASN A 130 -23.73 -6.88 13.81
CA ASN A 130 -24.81 -7.72 14.32
C ASN A 130 -24.41 -8.49 15.58
N THR A 131 -23.15 -8.89 15.66
CA THR A 131 -22.57 -9.65 16.78
C THR A 131 -21.94 -8.77 17.87
N LEU A 132 -22.12 -7.45 17.84
CA LEU A 132 -21.52 -6.56 18.83
C LEU A 132 -21.99 -6.88 20.26
N HIS A 133 -21.05 -6.89 21.20
CA HIS A 133 -21.28 -7.08 22.63
C HIS A 133 -20.85 -5.86 23.44
N ALA A 134 -21.39 -5.75 24.66
CA ALA A 134 -20.95 -4.73 25.61
C ALA A 134 -19.45 -4.89 25.93
N ASN A 135 -18.77 -3.76 26.05
CA ASN A 135 -17.32 -3.58 26.19
C ASN A 135 -16.47 -3.78 24.94
N GLU A 136 -17.03 -3.99 23.75
CA GLU A 136 -16.24 -3.96 22.51
C GLU A 136 -15.90 -2.52 22.10
N PHE A 137 -14.95 -2.34 21.18
CA PHE A 137 -14.48 -1.03 20.75
C PHE A 137 -14.65 -0.85 19.24
N LEU A 138 -15.12 0.32 18.84
CA LEU A 138 -15.31 0.74 17.47
C LEU A 138 -14.35 1.90 17.17
N ILE A 139 -13.79 1.96 15.95
CA ILE A 139 -12.89 3.05 15.54
C ILE A 139 -13.56 3.85 14.42
N PHE A 140 -13.81 5.12 14.71
CA PHE A 140 -14.38 6.08 13.78
C PHE A 140 -13.29 7.04 13.31
N SER A 141 -13.03 7.15 12.00
CA SER A 141 -12.23 8.27 11.49
C SER A 141 -13.12 9.49 11.25
N SER A 142 -12.64 10.67 11.63
CA SER A 142 -13.30 11.92 11.28
C SER A 142 -12.94 12.26 9.84
N LYS A 143 -13.94 12.62 9.02
CA LYS A 143 -13.73 13.12 7.65
C LYS A 143 -13.61 14.66 7.66
N ALA A 144 -12.96 15.22 8.68
CA ALA A 144 -12.68 16.64 8.71
C ALA A 144 -11.88 17.00 7.45
N LYS A 145 -12.34 18.03 6.73
CA LYS A 145 -11.81 18.45 5.42
C LYS A 145 -10.38 19.00 5.44
N ASP A 146 -9.76 19.11 6.61
CA ASP A 146 -8.39 19.58 6.71
C ASP A 146 -7.43 18.39 6.56
N GLU A 147 -6.85 18.30 5.36
CA GLU A 147 -5.80 17.37 4.92
C GLU A 147 -4.47 17.57 5.69
N SER A 148 -4.51 17.67 7.02
CA SER A 148 -3.27 17.63 7.79
C SER A 148 -2.70 16.21 7.70
N TYR A 149 -1.57 16.10 7.00
CA TYR A 149 -0.75 14.91 6.69
C TYR A 149 -0.34 14.02 7.87
N PHE A 150 -0.84 14.26 9.08
CA PHE A 150 -0.65 13.38 10.23
C PHE A 150 -1.90 12.52 10.38
N GLY A 151 -1.73 11.21 10.25
CA GLY A 151 -2.80 10.22 10.25
C GLY A 151 -3.84 10.54 11.31
N SER A 152 -5.08 10.76 10.87
CA SER A 152 -6.21 11.00 11.77
C SER A 152 -6.38 9.75 12.63
N GLU A 153 -5.82 9.76 13.84
CA GLU A 153 -6.06 8.71 14.82
C GLU A 153 -7.57 8.60 14.99
N GLY A 154 -8.13 7.45 14.62
CA GLY A 154 -9.56 7.24 14.70
C GLY A 154 -10.04 7.44 16.14
N THR A 155 -11.19 8.08 16.32
CA THR A 155 -11.86 8.18 17.61
C THR A 155 -12.30 6.78 18.03
N LEU A 156 -11.71 6.28 19.11
CA LEU A 156 -12.08 5.04 19.75
C LEU A 156 -13.41 5.25 20.52
N MET A 157 -14.42 4.44 20.23
CA MET A 157 -15.69 4.43 20.96
C MET A 157 -15.91 3.06 21.57
N LYS A 158 -16.29 3.01 22.85
CA LYS A 158 -16.61 1.77 23.55
C LYS A 158 -18.11 1.49 23.46
N VAL A 159 -18.48 0.26 23.13
CA VAL A 159 -19.84 -0.23 23.27
C VAL A 159 -20.16 -0.36 24.76
N ILE A 160 -21.04 0.50 25.27
CA ILE A 160 -21.48 0.49 26.67
C ILE A 160 -22.57 -0.57 26.86
N ASP A 161 -23.56 -0.58 25.97
CA ASP A 161 -24.73 -1.46 26.08
C ASP A 161 -25.28 -1.82 24.69
N VAL A 162 -25.90 -3.00 24.58
CA VAL A 162 -26.55 -3.49 23.35
C VAL A 162 -27.94 -4.02 23.73
N ASN A 163 -28.98 -3.27 23.36
CA ASN A 163 -30.36 -3.60 23.64
C ASN A 163 -31.12 -3.86 22.33
N GLY A 164 -31.12 -5.13 21.89
CA GLY A 164 -31.69 -5.53 20.60
C GLY A 164 -30.98 -4.86 19.43
N ASP A 165 -31.69 -3.96 18.76
CA ASP A 165 -31.19 -3.20 17.61
C ASP A 165 -30.52 -1.88 18.00
N ALA A 166 -30.58 -1.45 19.26
CA ALA A 166 -29.95 -0.22 19.73
C ALA A 166 -28.59 -0.51 20.38
N ILE A 167 -27.57 0.27 20.02
CA ILE A 167 -26.23 0.21 20.58
C ILE A 167 -25.94 1.55 21.26
N THR A 168 -25.54 1.51 22.53
CA THR A 168 -25.05 2.69 23.25
C THR A 168 -23.53 2.73 23.15
N LEU A 169 -22.98 3.76 22.51
CA LEU A 169 -21.55 3.99 22.36
C LEU A 169 -21.11 5.12 23.29
N GLY A 170 -19.98 4.98 23.96
CA GLY A 170 -19.32 6.08 24.67
C GLY A 170 -17.98 6.40 24.05
N THR A 171 -17.62 7.68 23.94
CA THR A 171 -16.25 8.02 23.55
C THR A 171 -15.24 7.50 24.55
N TYR A 172 -14.13 7.00 24.02
CA TYR A 172 -12.98 6.64 24.80
C TYR A 172 -11.84 7.58 24.41
N THR A 173 -11.79 8.74 25.06
CA THR A 173 -10.65 9.65 24.95
C THR A 173 -9.69 9.37 26.09
N LYS A 174 -8.62 8.62 25.82
CA LYS A 174 -7.55 8.45 26.80
C LYS A 174 -6.75 9.76 26.88
N ARG A 175 -7.06 10.60 27.87
CA ARG A 175 -6.27 11.81 28.13
C ARG A 175 -5.22 11.50 29.19
N THR A 176 -3.99 11.20 28.78
CA THR A 176 -2.86 11.09 29.71
C THR A 176 -2.32 12.48 30.00
N THR A 177 -2.61 13.01 31.19
CA THR A 177 -1.99 14.28 31.62
C THR A 177 -0.77 13.96 32.44
N SER A 178 0.44 14.20 31.93
CA SER A 178 1.66 14.09 32.72
C SER A 178 1.95 15.42 33.42
N ILE A 179 1.80 15.44 34.74
CA ILE A 179 2.18 16.59 35.55
C ILE A 179 3.63 16.40 35.99
N THR A 180 4.54 17.29 35.59
CA THR A 180 5.93 17.30 36.07
C THR A 180 6.06 18.39 37.14
N LYS A 181 6.32 18.01 38.40
CA LYS A 181 6.55 18.96 39.50
C LYS A 181 7.75 18.54 40.37
N SER A 182 8.34 19.52 41.05
CA SER A 182 9.37 19.33 42.08
C SER A 182 8.81 18.54 43.26
N VAL A 183 9.68 17.91 44.06
CA VAL A 183 9.29 17.00 45.15
C VAL A 183 8.48 17.70 46.24
N GLU A 184 8.81 18.95 46.56
CA GLU A 184 8.09 19.78 47.54
C GLU A 184 6.68 20.14 47.02
N ASP A 185 6.54 20.44 45.73
CA ASP A 185 5.27 20.86 45.11
C ASP A 185 4.34 19.67 44.80
N ALA A 186 4.88 18.46 44.69
CA ALA A 186 4.13 17.27 44.32
C ALA A 186 3.15 16.82 45.41
N ARG A 187 3.46 17.06 46.69
CA ARG A 187 2.56 16.74 47.81
C ARG A 187 1.32 17.64 47.81
N VAL A 188 1.50 18.93 47.54
CA VAL A 188 0.39 19.90 47.39
C VAL A 188 -0.34 19.69 46.05
N GLY A 189 0.38 19.29 45.00
CA GLY A 189 -0.17 18.98 43.69
C GLY A 189 -1.02 17.71 43.64
N ALA A 190 -0.66 16.67 44.39
CA ALA A 190 -1.44 15.43 44.47
C ALA A 190 -2.81 15.67 45.11
N VAL A 191 -2.86 16.47 46.19
CA VAL A 191 -4.13 16.86 46.84
C VAL A 191 -5.01 17.66 45.88
N LYS A 192 -4.45 18.65 45.17
CA LYS A 192 -5.21 19.41 44.17
C LYS A 192 -5.70 18.57 42.98
N ALA A 193 -4.93 17.57 42.56
CA ALA A 193 -5.35 16.65 41.50
C ALA A 193 -6.47 15.73 41.97
N GLU A 194 -6.44 15.28 43.23
CA GLU A 194 -7.56 14.55 43.85
C GLU A 194 -8.81 15.44 43.97
N ASP A 195 -8.67 16.70 44.38
CA ASP A 195 -9.77 17.66 44.45
C ASP A 195 -10.39 17.96 43.06
N GLU A 196 -9.56 18.09 42.03
CA GLU A 196 -10.02 18.29 40.64
C GLU A 196 -10.71 17.04 40.08
N VAL A 197 -10.20 15.84 40.39
CA VAL A 197 -10.84 14.58 40.03
C VAL A 197 -12.18 14.39 40.75
N GLU A 198 -12.26 14.77 42.03
CA GLU A 198 -13.51 14.67 42.79
C GLU A 198 -14.53 15.74 42.34
N SER A 199 -14.10 16.96 41.99
CA SER A 199 -14.96 17.99 41.37
C SER A 199 -15.57 17.49 40.05
N LEU A 200 -14.76 16.90 39.16
CA LEU A 200 -15.25 16.33 37.90
C LEU A 200 -16.17 15.12 38.10
N ARG A 201 -16.03 14.43 39.24
CA ARG A 201 -16.90 13.32 39.63
C ARG A 201 -18.23 13.80 40.19
N GLU A 202 -18.25 14.87 40.97
CA GLU A 202 -19.48 15.54 41.42
C GLU A 202 -20.28 16.10 40.23
N GLU A 203 -19.60 16.54 39.17
CA GLU A 203 -20.21 16.95 37.89
C GLU A 203 -20.67 15.76 37.01
N GLY A 204 -20.42 14.51 37.42
CA GLY A 204 -20.82 13.32 36.67
C GLY A 204 -19.97 13.02 35.43
N LEU A 205 -18.85 13.71 35.24
CA LEU A 205 -17.97 13.61 34.06
C LEU A 205 -16.87 12.54 34.18
N ALA A 206 -16.71 11.91 35.36
CA ALA A 206 -15.73 10.85 35.61
C ALA A 206 -16.38 9.62 36.25
N THR A 207 -16.27 8.45 35.60
CA THR A 207 -17.08 7.25 35.95
C THR A 207 -16.33 6.10 36.62
N THR A 208 -15.00 6.13 36.80
CA THR A 208 -14.29 5.05 37.53
C THR A 208 -13.09 5.52 38.34
N LYS A 209 -12.95 4.99 39.56
CA LYS A 209 -11.75 5.05 40.41
C LYS A 209 -10.53 4.52 39.64
N THR A 210 -9.70 5.39 39.11
CA THR A 210 -8.29 5.07 38.87
C THR A 210 -7.48 5.89 39.85
N SER A 211 -6.88 5.20 40.83
CA SER A 211 -5.88 5.82 41.71
C SER A 211 -4.71 6.33 40.86
N PRO A 212 -4.22 7.55 41.10
CA PRO A 212 -3.06 8.06 40.37
C PRO A 212 -1.88 7.09 40.51
N VAL A 213 -1.31 6.66 39.38
CA VAL A 213 -0.08 5.88 39.40
C VAL A 213 1.08 6.86 39.51
N ILE A 214 1.66 6.95 40.71
CA ILE A 214 2.87 7.73 40.96
C ILE A 214 4.07 6.87 40.56
N SER A 215 4.75 7.26 39.49
CA SER A 215 6.01 6.64 39.09
C SER A 215 7.17 7.57 39.39
N TYR A 216 8.20 7.05 40.05
CA TYR A 216 9.43 7.77 40.37
C TYR A 216 10.45 7.51 39.27
N ILE A 217 10.92 8.57 38.61
CA ILE A 217 12.07 8.48 37.70
C ILE A 217 13.28 8.97 38.50
N SER A 218 14.21 8.06 38.81
CA SER A 218 15.53 8.41 39.35
C SER A 218 16.43 8.78 38.17
N SER A 219 16.85 10.04 38.06
CA SER A 219 18.01 10.40 37.25
C SER A 219 19.25 10.46 38.13
N ASP A 220 20.38 10.03 37.61
CA ASP A 220 21.67 10.00 38.33
C ASP A 220 22.25 11.41 38.62
N ASP A 221 21.59 12.47 38.12
CA ASP A 221 21.90 13.86 38.44
C ASP A 221 20.95 14.44 39.50
N VAL A 222 21.56 15.20 40.40
CA VAL A 222 21.09 15.70 41.70
C VAL A 222 19.72 16.42 41.65
N ASP A 223 18.85 16.06 42.61
CA ASP A 223 17.70 16.79 43.17
C ASP A 223 16.44 17.10 42.33
N GLN A 224 16.12 16.32 41.30
CA GLN A 224 14.76 16.36 40.72
C GLN A 224 14.08 15.00 40.74
N LYS A 225 13.35 14.67 41.81
CA LYS A 225 12.35 13.58 41.71
C LYS A 225 11.17 14.09 40.90
N ILE A 226 11.13 13.74 39.64
CA ILE A 226 9.96 13.96 38.79
C ILE A 226 8.92 12.92 39.18
N ILE A 227 7.81 13.38 39.76
CA ILE A 227 6.62 12.57 39.97
C ILE A 227 5.79 12.67 38.71
N LYS A 228 5.70 11.59 37.94
CA LYS A 228 4.76 11.49 36.84
C LYS A 228 3.45 10.93 37.40
N ILE A 229 2.41 11.74 37.38
CA ILE A 229 1.03 11.32 37.67
C ILE A 229 0.36 11.11 36.33
N ASP A 230 -0.02 9.87 36.02
CA ASP A 230 -0.87 9.59 34.86
C ASP A 230 -2.33 9.53 35.35
N VAL A 231 -3.12 10.56 35.02
CA VAL A 231 -4.57 10.60 35.31
C VAL A 231 -5.31 10.16 34.05
N GLU A 232 -6.11 9.10 34.14
CA GLU A 232 -6.98 8.64 33.04
C GLU A 232 -8.37 9.26 33.19
N PHE A 233 -8.69 10.23 32.34
CA PHE A 233 -10.05 10.78 32.27
C PHE A 233 -10.90 9.96 31.29
N ARG A 234 -12.15 9.64 31.68
CA ARG A 234 -13.13 8.96 30.83
C ARG A 234 -14.34 9.87 30.62
N PHE A 235 -14.31 10.67 29.56
CA PHE A 235 -15.45 11.47 29.13
C PHE A 235 -16.38 10.60 28.29
N ALA A 236 -17.49 10.18 28.88
CA ALA A 236 -18.49 9.36 28.21
C ALA A 236 -19.66 10.24 27.75
N ASP A 237 -19.46 11.03 26.69
CA ASP A 237 -20.61 11.40 25.87
C ASP A 237 -21.13 10.10 25.26
N THR A 238 -22.36 9.74 25.59
CA THR A 238 -22.98 8.50 25.11
C THR A 238 -23.92 8.78 23.96
N ILE A 239 -23.83 8.00 22.88
CA ILE A 239 -24.74 8.04 21.74
C ILE A 239 -25.50 6.72 21.68
N LYS A 240 -26.80 6.78 21.41
CA LYS A 240 -27.57 5.61 21.02
C LYS A 240 -27.68 5.60 19.50
N VAL A 241 -27.26 4.52 18.87
CA VAL A 241 -27.33 4.34 17.42
C VAL A 241 -27.98 3.00 17.10
N GLY A 242 -28.78 2.94 16.03
CA GLY A 242 -29.35 1.67 15.57
C GLY A 242 -28.30 0.81 14.84
N LYS A 243 -28.36 -0.52 14.99
CA LYS A 243 -27.57 -1.48 14.19
C LYS A 243 -27.77 -1.26 12.69
N ALA A 244 -29.02 -1.03 12.28
CA ALA A 244 -29.35 -0.74 10.89
C ALA A 244 -28.73 0.59 10.39
N GLU A 245 -28.55 1.58 11.28
CA GLU A 245 -27.91 2.86 10.94
C GLU A 245 -26.39 2.69 10.79
N LEU A 246 -25.75 1.94 11.69
CA LEU A 246 -24.34 1.55 11.56
C LEU A 246 -24.09 0.73 10.29
N GLN A 247 -25.00 -0.18 9.93
CA GLN A 247 -24.91 -0.97 8.69
C GLN A 247 -25.07 -0.14 7.42
N LYS A 248 -25.95 0.86 7.42
CA LYS A 248 -26.08 1.80 6.30
C LYS A 248 -24.80 2.60 6.05
N ALA A 249 -23.99 2.76 7.09
CA ALA A 249 -22.70 3.41 7.01
C ALA A 249 -21.68 2.56 6.25
N ILE A 250 -21.75 1.24 6.44
CA ILE A 250 -20.82 0.27 5.85
C ILE A 250 -20.97 0.23 4.33
N ALA A 251 -19.87 0.50 3.63
CA ALA A 251 -19.81 0.40 2.18
C ALA A 251 -19.96 -1.08 1.77
N LEU A 252 -21.11 -1.43 1.20
CA LEU A 252 -21.39 -2.80 0.73
C LEU A 252 -21.06 -2.99 -0.75
N LYS A 253 -20.72 -1.92 -1.48
CA LYS A 253 -20.43 -1.97 -2.92
C LYS A 253 -19.25 -1.07 -3.25
N ALA A 254 -18.41 -1.51 -4.17
CA ALA A 254 -17.20 -0.78 -4.52
C ALA A 254 -17.43 0.49 -5.37
N ASN A 255 -18.58 0.62 -6.04
CA ASN A 255 -19.00 1.87 -6.67
C ASN A 255 -19.36 2.95 -5.65
N ASP A 256 -19.72 2.57 -4.42
CA ASP A 256 -19.71 3.47 -3.27
C ASP A 256 -18.28 3.55 -2.73
N LYS A 257 -17.36 4.15 -3.52
CA LYS A 257 -15.93 4.33 -3.16
C LYS A 257 -15.74 5.08 -1.84
N GLU A 258 -16.81 5.66 -1.30
CA GLU A 258 -16.82 6.39 -0.06
C GLU A 258 -17.93 5.84 0.84
N PHE A 259 -17.52 5.37 2.02
CA PHE A 259 -18.38 5.15 3.17
C PHE A 259 -19.29 6.37 3.36
N LYS A 260 -20.61 6.15 3.31
CA LYS A 260 -21.61 7.18 3.61
C LYS A 260 -21.64 7.28 5.12
N GLY A 261 -20.81 8.13 5.73
CA GLY A 261 -20.73 8.28 7.18
C GLY A 261 -22.13 8.39 7.81
N VAL A 262 -22.29 7.88 9.03
CA VAL A 262 -23.51 8.15 9.80
C VAL A 262 -23.37 9.56 10.35
N GLU A 263 -24.33 10.43 10.04
CA GLU A 263 -24.49 11.66 10.81
C GLU A 263 -24.95 11.28 12.22
N LEU A 264 -24.00 11.16 13.14
CA LEU A 264 -24.29 11.00 14.56
C LEU A 264 -24.69 12.38 15.10
N LYS A 265 -25.97 12.72 14.96
CA LYS A 265 -26.57 13.92 15.57
C LYS A 265 -26.54 13.72 17.08
N ASP A 266 -25.56 14.35 17.73
CA ASP A 266 -25.47 14.68 19.17
C ASP A 266 -24.01 15.00 19.60
N PHE A 267 -23.00 14.74 18.74
CA PHE A 267 -21.58 14.93 19.08
C PHE A 267 -21.02 16.36 18.90
N ALA A 268 -21.87 17.37 19.08
CA ALA A 268 -21.78 18.74 18.54
C ALA A 268 -22.27 18.83 17.09
N ALA A 269 -23.14 19.81 16.83
CA ALA A 269 -23.97 19.94 15.62
C ALA A 269 -23.22 20.02 14.27
N ASP A 270 -21.89 20.09 14.29
CA ASP A 270 -21.05 20.38 13.12
C ASP A 270 -20.05 19.27 12.75
N LYS A 271 -20.11 18.08 13.39
CA LYS A 271 -19.13 17.01 13.15
C LYS A 271 -19.75 15.75 12.51
N ASN A 272 -19.23 15.39 11.34
CA ASN A 272 -19.57 14.15 10.65
C ASN A 272 -18.50 13.07 10.93
N PHE A 273 -18.93 11.96 11.52
CA PHE A 273 -18.05 10.82 11.81
C PHE A 273 -18.19 9.74 10.73
N LYS A 274 -17.06 9.15 10.34
CA LYS A 274 -17.01 8.02 9.40
C LYS A 274 -16.54 6.80 10.18
N LEU A 275 -17.40 5.80 10.35
CA LEU A 275 -16.95 4.52 10.90
C LEU A 275 -15.94 3.92 9.91
N GLU A 276 -14.70 3.69 10.35
CA GLU A 276 -13.65 3.20 9.45
C GLU A 276 -13.51 1.69 9.58
N LYS A 277 -13.44 1.22 10.84
CA LYS A 277 -13.14 -0.16 11.18
C LYS A 277 -13.84 -0.52 12.49
N ILE A 278 -14.39 -1.72 12.52
CA ILE A 278 -14.83 -2.38 13.74
C ILE A 278 -13.68 -3.30 14.15
N LYS A 279 -13.18 -3.16 15.38
CA LYS A 279 -12.13 -4.03 15.89
C LYS A 279 -12.70 -4.77 17.10
N ASP A 280 -12.92 -6.08 16.94
CA ASP A 280 -13.12 -6.95 18.09
C ASP A 280 -11.78 -7.10 18.82
N LEU A 281 -11.57 -6.28 19.85
CA LEU A 281 -10.38 -6.33 20.69
C LEU A 281 -10.56 -7.46 21.71
N LYS A 282 -9.92 -8.61 21.49
CA LYS A 282 -9.85 -9.71 22.47
C LYS A 282 -8.43 -9.82 23.02
N GLY A 283 -8.19 -9.18 24.17
CA GLY A 283 -6.87 -9.10 24.80
C GLY A 283 -5.87 -8.22 24.02
N PRO A 284 -4.60 -8.18 24.43
CA PRO A 284 -3.52 -7.58 23.66
C PRO A 284 -3.28 -8.35 22.36
N ILE A 285 -3.07 -7.62 21.26
CA ILE A 285 -2.82 -8.17 19.93
C ILE A 285 -1.52 -7.56 19.45
N LEU A 286 -0.42 -8.27 19.67
CA LEU A 286 0.90 -7.78 19.29
C LEU A 286 1.19 -8.14 17.83
N LYS A 287 1.55 -7.13 17.03
CA LYS A 287 2.07 -7.34 15.66
C LYS A 287 3.34 -6.55 15.48
N GLU A 288 4.23 -7.06 14.65
CA GLU A 288 5.43 -6.33 14.25
C GLU A 288 5.05 -5.11 13.39
N LYS A 289 5.72 -3.98 13.61
CA LYS A 289 5.52 -2.73 12.85
C LYS A 289 6.76 -2.34 12.02
N SER A 290 7.66 -3.29 11.75
CA SER A 290 8.94 -2.96 11.13
C SER A 290 8.80 -2.43 9.71
N ASP A 291 8.94 -1.11 9.57
CA ASP A 291 9.26 -0.49 8.29
C ASP A 291 10.63 -1.03 7.82
N ALA A 292 10.82 -1.18 6.50
CA ALA A 292 12.06 -1.74 5.94
C ALA A 292 13.34 -0.99 6.39
N ALA A 293 13.21 0.27 6.82
CA ALA A 293 14.29 1.10 7.35
C ALA A 293 14.61 0.86 8.84
N GLY A 294 13.68 0.28 9.62
CA GLY A 294 13.84 0.01 11.06
C GLY A 294 14.49 -1.35 11.38
N LYS A 295 14.70 -2.21 10.38
CA LYS A 295 15.33 -3.53 10.53
C LYS A 295 16.85 -3.41 10.67
N SER A 296 17.31 -2.93 11.83
CA SER A 296 18.69 -3.15 12.24
C SER A 296 18.82 -4.56 12.84
N SER A 297 20.01 -5.18 12.77
CA SER A 297 20.21 -6.60 13.14
C SER A 297 19.81 -6.96 14.57
N ASN A 298 19.60 -5.97 15.45
CA ASN A 298 19.49 -6.16 16.90
C ASN A 298 18.22 -5.51 17.50
N TYR A 299 17.34 -4.91 16.70
CA TYR A 299 16.11 -4.25 17.19
C TYR A 299 14.92 -4.59 16.29
N PHE A 300 13.77 -4.83 16.92
CA PHE A 300 12.49 -4.95 16.24
C PHE A 300 11.40 -4.28 17.07
N GLU A 301 10.38 -3.76 16.39
CA GLU A 301 9.29 -3.00 16.98
C GLU A 301 8.00 -3.81 16.99
N ILE A 302 7.42 -3.96 18.17
CA ILE A 302 6.13 -4.64 18.37
C ILE A 302 5.10 -3.59 18.73
N THR A 303 3.97 -3.58 18.03
CA THR A 303 2.84 -2.69 18.33
C THR A 303 1.66 -3.48 18.84
N ASN A 304 1.05 -3.00 19.93
CA ASN A 304 -0.15 -3.60 20.48
C ASN A 304 -1.40 -3.04 19.80
N TYR A 305 -2.02 -3.79 18.91
CA TYR A 305 -3.30 -3.42 18.28
C TYR A 305 -4.53 -3.85 19.10
N GLY A 306 -4.33 -4.48 20.26
CA GLY A 306 -5.35 -5.01 21.14
C GLY A 306 -5.68 -4.08 22.33
N TYR A 307 -6.22 -4.68 23.39
CA TYR A 307 -6.37 -4.01 24.68
C TYR A 307 -5.03 -3.63 25.28
N ALA A 308 -5.05 -2.56 26.08
CA ALA A 308 -3.92 -2.21 26.90
C ALA A 308 -3.46 -3.40 27.78
N ALA A 309 -2.15 -3.66 27.75
CA ALA A 309 -1.53 -4.73 28.52
C ALA A 309 -0.15 -4.31 29.02
N ASN A 310 0.30 -4.87 30.13
CA ASN A 310 1.67 -4.70 30.61
C ASN A 310 2.55 -5.77 29.99
N ALA A 311 3.68 -5.37 29.41
CA ALA A 311 4.73 -6.31 29.02
C ALA A 311 5.51 -6.74 30.27
N ASP A 312 5.21 -7.93 30.81
CA ASP A 312 5.72 -8.36 32.11
C ASP A 312 7.14 -8.93 32.01
N SER A 313 7.42 -9.73 30.99
CA SER A 313 8.75 -10.33 30.81
C SER A 313 8.96 -10.84 29.39
N ILE A 314 10.23 -10.90 28.97
CA ILE A 314 10.65 -11.58 27.75
C ILE A 314 11.68 -12.65 28.11
N VAL A 315 11.41 -13.88 27.70
CA VAL A 315 12.23 -15.06 28.03
C VAL A 315 12.80 -15.64 26.76
N SER A 316 14.12 -15.70 26.66
CA SER A 316 14.80 -16.34 25.53
C SER A 316 14.58 -17.85 25.54
N GLN A 317 14.26 -18.43 24.38
CA GLN A 317 14.27 -19.88 24.18
C GLN A 317 15.66 -20.39 23.78
N THR A 318 16.62 -19.50 23.51
CA THR A 318 17.98 -19.83 23.11
C THR A 318 18.96 -19.31 24.17
N PRO A 319 19.63 -20.17 24.96
CA PRO A 319 20.45 -19.76 26.11
C PRO A 319 21.54 -18.73 25.79
N ALA A 320 22.05 -18.73 24.56
CA ALA A 320 23.11 -17.82 24.12
C ALA A 320 22.61 -16.42 23.68
N VAL A 321 21.30 -16.20 23.58
CA VAL A 321 20.71 -14.95 23.10
C VAL A 321 20.02 -14.24 24.26
N GLN A 322 20.43 -13.01 24.53
CA GLN A 322 19.78 -12.14 25.50
C GLN A 322 18.74 -11.28 24.78
N TRP A 323 17.57 -11.15 25.40
CA TRP A 323 16.48 -10.30 24.94
C TRP A 323 16.18 -9.27 26.02
N GLN A 324 16.02 -8.01 25.61
CA GLN A 324 15.74 -6.91 26.50
C GLN A 324 14.61 -6.08 25.93
N LEU A 325 13.58 -5.85 26.75
CA LEU A 325 12.58 -4.83 26.46
C LEU A 325 13.24 -3.47 26.68
N SER A 326 13.04 -2.53 25.76
CA SER A 326 13.55 -1.16 25.91
C SER A 326 13.09 -0.51 27.22
N LYS A 327 11.88 -0.85 27.70
CA LYS A 327 11.33 -0.58 29.04
C LYS A 327 10.31 -1.66 29.41
N MET A 328 10.15 -1.99 30.70
CA MET A 328 8.90 -2.61 31.17
C MET A 328 7.81 -1.55 31.05
N HIS A 329 6.87 -1.77 30.14
CA HIS A 329 5.90 -0.74 29.78
C HIS A 329 4.49 -1.29 29.75
N TYR A 330 3.59 -0.47 30.26
CA TYR A 330 2.22 -0.46 29.82
C TYR A 330 2.22 -0.25 28.30
N MET A 331 1.53 -1.11 27.57
CA MET A 331 1.35 -1.01 26.12
C MET A 331 -0.12 -0.71 25.85
N GLY A 332 -0.44 0.55 25.62
CA GLY A 332 -1.74 0.99 25.14
C GLY A 332 -2.06 0.47 23.74
N THR A 333 -3.29 0.72 23.30
CA THR A 333 -3.69 0.43 21.92
C THR A 333 -2.90 1.30 20.95
N GLU A 334 -2.32 0.67 19.95
CA GLU A 334 -1.38 1.18 18.94
C GLU A 334 -0.03 1.69 19.50
N GLU A 335 0.27 1.37 20.76
CA GLU A 335 1.58 1.68 21.35
C GLU A 335 2.65 0.68 20.87
N THR A 336 3.80 1.22 20.50
CA THR A 336 4.94 0.46 19.97
C THR A 336 6.03 0.34 21.04
N ILE A 337 6.48 -0.89 21.29
CA ILE A 337 7.67 -1.17 22.10
C ILE A 337 8.82 -1.65 21.20
N ALA A 338 10.01 -1.13 21.45
CA ALA A 338 11.23 -1.65 20.86
C ALA A 338 11.77 -2.79 21.73
N VAL A 339 12.12 -3.89 21.07
CA VAL A 339 12.74 -5.04 21.71
C VAL A 339 14.11 -5.25 21.10
N LYS A 340 15.11 -5.35 21.97
CA LYS A 340 16.51 -5.54 21.59
C LYS A 340 16.90 -7.00 21.81
N ASN A 341 17.71 -7.55 20.90
CA ASN A 341 18.35 -8.84 21.10
C ASN A 341 19.85 -8.80 20.81
N THR A 342 20.59 -9.80 21.29
CA THR A 342 22.03 -9.95 21.07
C THR A 342 22.39 -10.92 19.94
N GLY A 343 21.40 -11.50 19.25
CA GLY A 343 21.62 -12.51 18.22
C GLY A 343 20.33 -13.11 17.66
N LYS A 344 20.46 -14.10 16.78
CA LYS A 344 19.34 -14.84 16.20
C LYS A 344 18.80 -15.88 17.18
N GLY A 345 17.51 -15.87 17.43
CA GLY A 345 16.85 -16.82 18.31
C GLY A 345 15.36 -16.56 18.43
N LYS A 346 14.70 -17.37 19.27
CA LYS A 346 13.29 -17.23 19.62
C LYS A 346 13.15 -16.74 21.05
N ALA A 347 12.11 -15.98 21.32
CA ALA A 347 11.75 -15.54 22.66
C ALA A 347 10.24 -15.69 22.90
N ILE A 348 9.86 -15.74 24.17
CA ILE A 348 8.48 -15.67 24.60
C ILE A 348 8.30 -14.35 25.35
N LEU A 349 7.42 -13.49 24.85
CA LEU A 349 6.96 -12.31 25.55
C LEU A 349 5.66 -12.63 26.30
N TYR A 350 5.67 -12.39 27.60
CA TYR A 350 4.50 -12.51 28.46
C TYR A 350 3.90 -11.13 28.67
N CYS A 351 2.58 -11.02 28.50
CA CYS A 351 1.86 -9.79 28.80
C CYS A 351 0.65 -10.06 29.67
N SER A 352 0.29 -9.12 30.55
CA SER A 352 -0.91 -9.19 31.36
C SER A 352 -1.86 -8.05 31.05
N ASP A 353 -3.15 -8.33 30.92
CA ASP A 353 -4.15 -7.25 30.81
C ASP A 353 -4.55 -6.69 32.18
N SER A 354 -5.42 -5.68 32.19
CA SER A 354 -5.95 -5.08 33.42
C SER A 354 -6.72 -6.05 34.32
N LYS A 355 -7.17 -7.20 33.79
CA LYS A 355 -7.85 -8.27 34.53
C LYS A 355 -6.87 -9.36 34.98
N LYS A 356 -5.56 -9.17 34.78
CA LYS A 356 -4.49 -10.13 35.06
C LYS A 356 -4.56 -11.42 34.24
N ASN A 357 -5.26 -11.42 33.10
CA ASN A 357 -5.13 -12.52 32.15
C ASN A 357 -3.74 -12.46 31.52
N VAL A 358 -3.04 -13.59 31.47
CA VAL A 358 -1.69 -13.67 30.93
C VAL A 358 -1.72 -14.20 29.50
N TYR A 359 -1.04 -13.49 28.62
CA TYR A 359 -0.92 -13.78 27.20
C TYR A 359 0.52 -14.11 26.88
N LYS A 360 0.70 -15.10 26.01
CA LYS A 360 2.01 -15.58 25.58
C LYS A 360 2.20 -15.27 24.11
N PHE A 361 3.30 -14.59 23.79
CA PHE A 361 3.65 -14.22 22.43
C PHE A 361 4.98 -14.87 22.05
N ASN A 362 4.95 -15.79 21.10
CA ASN A 362 6.16 -16.37 20.54
C ASN A 362 6.73 -15.39 19.51
N ILE A 363 7.95 -14.92 19.77
CA ILE A 363 8.68 -13.99 18.92
C ILE A 363 9.82 -14.74 18.24
N ASP A 364 9.90 -14.62 16.93
CA ASP A 364 10.95 -15.21 16.12
C ASP A 364 11.64 -14.13 15.28
N ASN A 365 12.91 -13.85 15.62
CA ASN A 365 13.70 -12.84 14.91
C ASN A 365 14.16 -13.31 13.52
N GLU A 366 14.16 -14.62 13.26
CA GLU A 366 14.56 -15.13 11.94
C GLU A 366 13.43 -14.96 10.94
N SER A 367 12.20 -15.22 11.38
CA SER A 367 11.01 -15.07 10.55
C SER A 367 10.32 -13.71 10.67
N TYR A 368 10.76 -12.84 11.58
CA TYR A 368 10.12 -11.55 11.87
C TYR A 368 8.61 -11.77 12.08
N SER A 369 8.28 -12.66 13.01
CA SER A 369 6.90 -13.03 13.29
C SER A 369 6.62 -13.06 14.79
N VAL A 370 5.40 -12.65 15.13
CA VAL A 370 4.84 -12.71 16.47
C VAL A 370 3.58 -13.56 16.40
N ASN A 371 3.60 -14.72 17.04
CA ASN A 371 2.46 -15.64 17.12
C ASN A 371 1.85 -15.61 18.52
N ILE A 372 0.52 -15.51 18.60
CA ILE A 372 -0.21 -15.36 19.85
C ILE A 372 -0.72 -16.72 20.32
N GLU A 373 -0.41 -17.07 21.57
CA GLU A 373 -1.02 -18.18 22.29
C GLU A 373 -1.68 -17.62 23.56
N ARG A 374 -2.99 -17.80 23.70
CA ARG A 374 -3.68 -17.49 24.95
C ARG A 374 -3.40 -18.63 25.94
N MET A 375 -2.93 -18.30 27.14
CA MET A 375 -2.83 -19.27 28.21
C MET A 375 -4.19 -19.32 28.93
N GLU A 376 -4.76 -20.52 29.09
CA GLU A 376 -6.03 -20.75 29.79
C GLU A 376 -5.91 -20.52 31.30
#